data_AF-A0A9Q1K5F1-F1
#
_entry.id   AF-A0A9Q1K5F1-F1
#
_cell.length_a   1.000
_cell.length_b   1.000
_cell.length_c   1.000
_cell.angle_alpha   90.00
_cell.angle_beta   90.00
_cell.angle_gamma   90.00
#
_symmetry.space_group_name_H-M   'P 1'
#
loop_
_entity.id
_entity.type
_entity.pdbx_description
1 polymer ?
#
loop_
_entity_poly.entity_id
_entity_poly.type
_entity_poly.pdbx_seq_one_letter_code
_entity_poly.pdbx_strand_id
1 'polypeptide(L)'
;MCAVDWKIAAQITAAYSSNSKMLNLRSHSKSPLNLLGKEPVKENLRENNSQSESSDEDVLEEIVQADFAFFDPKPDDFHGVKILLQNYPDGKQWDLSGFVDLILAQTTVGTVVKIEDDEDDALFALLTALNLGRYKDHKSMIELKRYLLKVCQESMLARDLKGLLEDQAEHVGLIVSQRVMNLPLQLLPHLYDGLSDEISWAMKDDVRQHLF
;
A
#
# COMPACT_ATOMS: atom_id res chain seq x y z
N MET A 1 18.57 -19.96 22.18
CA MET A 1 18.34 -20.96 21.10
C MET A 1 16.90 -20.74 20.64
N CYS A 2 16.54 -20.27 19.45
CA CYS A 2 17.26 -19.72 18.30
C CYS A 2 16.58 -18.39 17.95
N ALA A 3 17.37 -17.33 17.75
CA ALA A 3 16.90 -16.10 17.13
C ALA A 3 16.65 -16.42 15.66
N VAL A 4 15.39 -16.40 15.21
CA VAL A 4 15.07 -16.60 13.80
C VAL A 4 15.31 -15.27 13.10
N ASP A 5 16.35 -15.28 12.26
CA ASP A 5 16.93 -14.18 11.52
C ASP A 5 15.87 -13.56 10.58
N TRP A 6 15.54 -12.28 10.76
CA TRP A 6 14.53 -11.50 10.03
C TRP A 6 14.88 -11.23 8.55
N LYS A 7 15.85 -11.96 7.99
CA LYS A 7 16.44 -11.72 6.66
C LYS A 7 15.57 -12.09 5.46
N ILE A 8 14.38 -12.66 5.64
CA ILE A 8 13.56 -13.13 4.51
C ILE A 8 12.58 -12.05 4.00
N ALA A 9 12.48 -10.89 4.66
CA ALA A 9 11.66 -9.77 4.18
C ALA A 9 12.31 -8.96 3.02
N ALA A 10 13.48 -9.35 2.49
CA ALA A 10 14.32 -8.43 1.71
C ALA A 10 14.83 -8.91 0.34
N GLN A 11 14.17 -9.84 -0.38
CA GLN A 11 14.72 -10.31 -1.67
C GLN A 11 13.85 -10.20 -2.94
N ILE A 12 12.75 -9.43 -2.93
CA ILE A 12 12.14 -8.94 -4.18
C ILE A 12 11.86 -7.43 -4.08
N THR A 13 12.92 -6.64 -3.82
CA THR A 13 12.89 -5.17 -4.01
C THR A 13 13.92 -4.71 -5.04
N ALA A 14 14.76 -5.61 -5.57
CA ALA A 14 15.89 -5.24 -6.42
C ALA A 14 15.62 -5.24 -7.95
N ALA A 15 14.43 -5.65 -8.43
CA ALA A 15 14.17 -5.76 -9.86
C ALA A 15 13.38 -4.58 -10.48
N TYR A 16 12.70 -3.75 -9.68
CA TYR A 16 11.83 -2.69 -10.21
C TYR A 16 12.47 -1.28 -10.22
N SER A 17 13.77 -1.15 -9.91
CA SER A 17 14.47 0.14 -9.84
C SER A 17 15.13 0.59 -11.15
N SER A 18 14.94 -0.13 -12.26
CA SER A 18 15.53 0.22 -13.55
C SER A 18 14.45 0.64 -14.55
N ASN A 19 13.80 1.79 -14.33
CA ASN A 19 13.27 2.63 -15.42
C ASN A 19 12.78 4.05 -15.07
N SER A 20 13.00 4.57 -13.85
CA SER A 20 12.70 5.99 -13.59
C SER A 20 13.97 6.84 -13.73
N LYS A 21 14.30 7.19 -14.98
CA LYS A 21 15.24 8.27 -15.27
C LYS A 21 14.46 9.60 -15.38
N MET A 22 14.93 10.58 -14.61
CA MET A 22 14.69 12.02 -14.73
C MET A 22 13.25 12.52 -14.57
N LEU A 23 12.95 13.06 -13.39
CA LEU A 23 12.39 14.42 -13.27
C LEU A 23 12.99 15.07 -12.03
N ASN A 24 13.86 16.05 -12.28
CA ASN A 24 14.57 16.84 -11.28
C ASN A 24 13.72 18.07 -11.01
N LEU A 25 13.07 18.16 -9.84
CA LEU A 25 12.48 19.39 -9.34
C LEU A 25 13.13 19.72 -8.00
N ARG A 26 14.11 20.62 -8.07
CA ARG A 26 14.62 21.35 -6.92
C ARG A 26 13.49 22.21 -6.35
N SER A 27 13.01 21.89 -5.16
CA SER A 27 12.45 22.90 -4.27
C SER A 27 13.38 23.06 -3.07
N HIS A 28 14.04 24.21 -3.02
CA HIS A 28 14.58 24.73 -1.78
C HIS A 28 13.41 25.27 -0.96
N SER A 29 13.25 24.81 0.27
CA SER A 29 13.21 25.73 1.41
C SER A 29 13.37 24.94 2.71
N LYS A 30 14.15 25.53 3.60
CA LYS A 30 14.58 24.99 4.89
C LYS A 30 13.46 25.17 5.92
N SER A 31 13.24 24.17 6.75
CA SER A 31 12.72 24.28 8.12
C SER A 31 13.68 25.16 8.99
N PRO A 32 13.29 25.70 10.17
CA PRO A 32 12.44 25.04 11.15
C PRO A 32 11.42 25.86 11.95
N LEU A 33 10.55 25.06 12.59
CA LEU A 33 9.60 25.34 13.67
C LEU A 33 10.18 26.24 14.78
N ASN A 34 9.33 27.11 15.33
CA ASN A 34 9.40 27.50 16.74
C ASN A 34 8.02 27.82 17.32
N LEU A 35 7.82 27.31 18.54
CA LEU A 35 6.65 27.41 19.41
C LEU A 35 6.67 28.71 20.24
N LEU A 36 5.46 29.10 20.69
CA LEU A 36 5.13 29.81 21.94
C LEU A 36 5.12 31.37 21.96
N GLY A 37 3.92 31.95 22.10
CA GLY A 37 3.66 32.97 23.13
C GLY A 37 3.11 34.36 22.73
N LYS A 38 1.89 34.64 23.21
CA LYS A 38 1.33 35.92 23.74
C LYS A 38 0.78 37.01 22.79
N GLU A 39 -0.50 37.35 23.01
CA GLU A 39 -1.20 38.60 22.67
C GLU A 39 -0.72 39.82 23.51
N PRO A 40 -1.30 41.04 23.40
CA PRO A 40 -1.56 41.91 22.24
C PRO A 40 -1.03 43.35 22.46
N VAL A 41 -0.83 44.17 21.42
CA VAL A 41 -0.66 45.64 21.57
C VAL A 41 -1.37 46.41 20.46
N LYS A 42 -2.16 47.42 20.86
CA LYS A 42 -2.86 48.41 20.03
C LYS A 42 -1.97 49.63 19.79
N GLU A 43 -1.93 50.19 18.58
CA GLU A 43 -1.93 51.65 18.40
C GLU A 43 -2.35 52.07 16.97
N ASN A 44 -3.16 53.12 16.92
CA ASN A 44 -3.82 53.72 15.75
C ASN A 44 -2.88 54.60 14.91
N LEU A 45 -3.15 54.74 13.60
CA LEU A 45 -3.08 56.03 12.87
C LEU A 45 -3.82 55.94 11.51
N ARG A 46 -4.36 57.08 11.09
CA ARG A 46 -5.59 57.26 10.28
C ARG A 46 -5.38 57.22 8.75
N GLU A 47 -6.47 56.80 8.09
CA GLU A 47 -7.08 57.25 6.82
C GLU A 47 -6.18 57.62 5.63
N ASN A 48 -6.38 56.92 4.50
CA ASN A 48 -6.85 57.60 3.29
C ASN A 48 -7.57 56.65 2.33
N ASN A 49 -8.72 57.15 1.91
CA ASN A 49 -9.71 56.60 1.01
C ASN A 49 -9.15 56.45 -0.43
N SER A 50 -9.12 55.22 -0.95
CA SER A 50 -9.13 54.98 -2.39
C SER A 50 -10.05 53.79 -2.66
N GLN A 51 -11.24 54.13 -3.17
CA GLN A 51 -12.18 53.19 -3.77
C GLN A 51 -11.45 52.28 -4.73
N SER A 52 -11.42 51.00 -4.39
CA SER A 52 -11.26 49.91 -5.35
C SER A 52 -12.41 48.98 -5.08
N GLU A 53 -13.42 49.02 -5.95
CA GLU A 53 -14.38 47.93 -6.05
C GLU A 53 -13.60 46.74 -6.64
N SER A 54 -12.92 46.00 -5.78
CA SER A 54 -12.58 44.61 -6.05
C SER A 54 -13.81 43.84 -5.62
N SER A 55 -14.63 43.45 -6.58
CA SER A 55 -15.61 42.40 -6.38
C SER A 55 -14.79 41.13 -6.13
N ASP A 56 -14.39 40.92 -4.88
CA ASP A 56 -13.85 39.66 -4.41
C ASP A 56 -15.02 38.66 -4.51
N GLU A 57 -15.16 38.08 -5.70
CA GLU A 57 -15.82 36.79 -5.85
C GLU A 57 -14.98 35.83 -5.01
N ASP A 58 -15.36 35.69 -3.74
CA ASP A 58 -14.95 34.62 -2.86
C ASP A 58 -15.31 33.31 -3.56
N VAL A 59 -14.43 32.84 -4.45
CA VAL A 59 -14.33 31.44 -4.82
C VAL A 59 -13.90 30.76 -3.54
N LEU A 60 -14.89 30.43 -2.70
CA LEU A 60 -14.73 29.49 -1.62
C LEU A 60 -14.29 28.19 -2.31
N GLU A 61 -12.98 28.00 -2.43
CA GLU A 61 -12.41 26.70 -2.70
C GLU A 61 -12.91 25.81 -1.57
N GLU A 62 -13.96 25.07 -1.84
CA GLU A 62 -14.54 24.10 -0.93
C GLU A 62 -13.41 23.16 -0.54
N ILE A 63 -12.92 23.31 0.70
CA ILE A 63 -11.86 22.46 1.23
C ILE A 63 -12.47 21.07 1.39
N VAL A 64 -12.28 20.23 0.38
CA VAL A 64 -12.65 18.82 0.44
C VAL A 64 -11.74 18.16 1.46
N GLN A 65 -12.28 17.93 2.66
CA GLN A 65 -11.62 17.14 3.68
C GLN A 65 -11.82 15.66 3.36
N ALA A 66 -10.72 14.96 3.08
CA ALA A 66 -10.71 13.52 2.86
C ALA A 66 -10.00 12.84 4.02
N ASP A 67 -10.74 12.06 4.80
CA ASP A 67 -10.21 11.32 5.94
C ASP A 67 -9.94 9.88 5.51
N PHE A 68 -8.67 9.57 5.27
CA PHE A 68 -8.24 8.22 4.91
C PHE A 68 -8.29 7.30 6.12
N ALA A 69 -9.00 6.19 5.98
CA ALA A 69 -9.12 5.15 6.99
C ALA A 69 -8.68 3.78 6.46
N PHE A 70 -8.34 2.92 7.42
CA PHE A 70 -7.85 1.57 7.19
C PHE A 70 -8.96 0.59 7.52
N PHE A 71 -9.24 -0.35 6.60
CA PHE A 71 -10.29 -1.34 6.76
C PHE A 71 -9.78 -2.73 6.40
N ASP A 72 -10.41 -3.76 6.98
CA ASP A 72 -10.19 -5.12 6.55
C ASP A 72 -10.80 -5.33 5.14
N PRO A 73 -10.11 -6.02 4.22
CA PRO A 73 -10.65 -6.35 2.90
C PRO A 73 -11.93 -7.18 3.03
N LYS A 74 -12.97 -6.81 2.29
CA LYS A 74 -14.26 -7.52 2.26
C LYS A 74 -14.66 -7.90 0.83
N PRO A 75 -15.55 -8.89 0.61
CA PRO A 75 -16.00 -9.28 -0.72
C PRO A 75 -16.54 -8.13 -1.59
N ASP A 76 -17.14 -7.11 -0.96
CA ASP A 76 -17.66 -5.92 -1.65
C ASP A 76 -16.55 -5.10 -2.33
N ASP A 77 -15.30 -5.24 -1.89
CA ASP A 77 -14.14 -4.53 -2.42
C ASP A 77 -13.64 -5.09 -3.76
N PHE A 78 -14.26 -6.16 -4.26
CA PHE A 78 -13.83 -6.90 -5.45
C PHE A 78 -13.51 -5.99 -6.63
N HIS A 79 -14.40 -5.03 -6.93
CA HIS A 79 -14.21 -4.17 -8.09
C HIS A 79 -13.01 -3.23 -7.93
N GLY A 80 -12.91 -2.54 -6.78
CA GLY A 80 -11.81 -1.60 -6.56
C GLY A 80 -10.46 -2.29 -6.44
N VAL A 81 -10.39 -3.45 -5.79
CA VAL A 81 -9.15 -4.25 -5.74
C VAL A 81 -8.74 -4.72 -7.14
N LYS A 82 -9.71 -5.16 -7.96
CA LYS A 82 -9.44 -5.56 -9.35
C LYS A 82 -8.93 -4.40 -10.20
N ILE A 83 -9.46 -3.19 -10.01
CA ILE A 83 -8.96 -1.97 -10.68
C ILE A 83 -7.54 -1.67 -10.23
N LEU A 84 -7.25 -1.69 -8.92
CA LEU A 84 -5.91 -1.45 -8.39
C LEU A 84 -4.88 -2.43 -8.97
N LEU A 85 -5.24 -3.71 -9.08
CA LEU A 85 -4.38 -4.78 -9.56
C LEU A 85 -4.43 -5.02 -11.08
N GLN A 86 -5.11 -4.17 -11.86
CA GLN A 86 -5.32 -4.38 -13.30
C GLN A 86 -4.01 -4.56 -14.11
N ASN A 87 -2.94 -3.90 -13.67
CA ASN A 87 -1.63 -3.96 -14.31
C ASN A 87 -0.67 -4.95 -13.63
N TYR A 88 -1.10 -5.64 -12.58
CA TYR A 88 -0.29 -6.62 -11.87
C TYR A 88 -0.28 -7.98 -12.59
N PRO A 89 0.85 -8.71 -12.62
CA PRO A 89 2.17 -8.28 -12.18
C PRO A 89 2.93 -7.42 -13.21
N ASP A 90 2.55 -7.45 -14.50
CA ASP A 90 3.15 -6.62 -15.57
C ASP A 90 2.20 -6.55 -16.81
N GLY A 91 0.91 -6.30 -16.59
CA GLY A 91 -0.10 -6.19 -17.67
C GLY A 91 -0.34 -7.47 -18.48
N LYS A 92 0.12 -8.61 -17.98
CA LYS A 92 -0.06 -9.92 -18.61
C LYS A 92 -1.49 -10.44 -18.35
N GLN A 93 -2.03 -11.23 -19.27
CA GLN A 93 -3.27 -11.98 -19.01
C GLN A 93 -3.01 -13.17 -18.09
N TRP A 94 -3.76 -13.23 -17.00
CA TRP A 94 -3.76 -14.30 -15.98
C TRP A 94 -5.09 -14.24 -15.23
N ASP A 95 -5.32 -15.19 -14.32
CA ASP A 95 -6.55 -15.23 -13.52
C ASP A 95 -6.58 -14.16 -12.41
N LEU A 96 -6.66 -12.89 -12.80
CA LEU A 96 -6.75 -11.75 -11.90
C LEU A 96 -8.03 -11.81 -11.05
N SER A 97 -9.16 -12.20 -11.64
CA SER A 97 -10.43 -12.25 -10.88
C SER A 97 -10.35 -13.28 -9.76
N GLY A 98 -9.87 -14.49 -10.06
CA GLY A 98 -9.65 -15.51 -9.03
C GLY A 98 -8.58 -15.10 -8.01
N PHE A 99 -7.59 -14.29 -8.40
CA PHE A 99 -6.64 -13.73 -7.44
C PHE A 99 -7.28 -12.72 -6.47
N VAL A 100 -8.16 -11.86 -6.98
CA VAL A 100 -8.91 -10.91 -6.13
C VAL A 100 -9.84 -11.67 -5.19
N ASP A 101 -10.58 -12.65 -5.69
CA ASP A 101 -11.44 -13.50 -4.84
C ASP A 101 -10.63 -14.15 -3.73
N LEU A 102 -9.44 -14.66 -4.04
CA LEU A 102 -8.53 -15.25 -3.05
C LEU A 102 -8.06 -14.23 -2.03
N ILE A 103 -7.74 -13.00 -2.44
CA ILE A 103 -7.34 -11.91 -1.54
C ILE A 103 -8.48 -11.50 -0.60
N LEU A 104 -9.73 -11.50 -1.08
CA LEU A 104 -10.88 -11.08 -0.27
C LEU A 104 -11.47 -12.21 0.57
N ALA A 105 -11.15 -13.46 0.25
CA ALA A 105 -11.55 -14.63 1.03
C ALA A 105 -10.71 -14.83 2.30
N GLN A 106 -9.52 -14.22 2.39
CA GLN A 106 -8.74 -14.18 3.64
C GLN A 106 -9.23 -13.04 4.52
N THR A 107 -9.59 -13.35 5.76
CA THR A 107 -10.09 -12.36 6.72
C THR A 107 -9.08 -12.07 7.84
N THR A 108 -7.88 -12.63 7.77
CA THR A 108 -6.89 -12.58 8.86
C THR A 108 -5.75 -11.61 8.63
N VAL A 109 -5.40 -11.35 7.36
CA VAL A 109 -4.26 -10.52 7.00
C VAL A 109 -4.57 -9.71 5.76
N GLY A 110 -4.49 -8.40 5.88
CA GLY A 110 -4.67 -7.46 4.80
C GLY A 110 -5.42 -6.23 5.26
N THR A 111 -5.08 -5.12 4.62
CA THR A 111 -5.68 -3.82 4.87
C THR A 111 -5.95 -3.15 3.53
N VAL A 112 -7.11 -2.50 3.42
CA VAL A 112 -7.43 -1.57 2.35
C VAL A 112 -7.52 -0.14 2.89
N VAL A 113 -7.15 0.83 2.05
CA VAL A 113 -7.27 2.26 2.38
C VAL A 113 -8.39 2.88 1.56
N LYS A 114 -9.33 3.51 2.24
CA LYS A 114 -10.50 4.19 1.68
C LYS A 114 -10.69 5.55 2.34
N ILE A 115 -11.57 6.38 1.78
CA ILE A 115 -12.05 7.57 2.46
C ILE A 115 -13.27 7.18 3.30
N GLU A 116 -13.30 7.59 4.56
CA GLU A 116 -14.45 7.36 5.44
C GLU A 116 -15.68 8.13 4.93
N ASP A 117 -16.86 7.51 5.00
CA ASP A 117 -18.13 8.04 4.49
C ASP A 117 -18.18 8.40 2.99
N ASP A 118 -17.26 7.85 2.18
CA ASP A 118 -17.28 7.99 0.72
C ASP A 118 -18.34 7.09 0.07
N GLU A 119 -19.28 7.69 -0.68
CA GLU A 119 -20.36 6.95 -1.36
C GLU A 119 -19.84 6.03 -2.47
N ASP A 120 -18.71 6.38 -3.09
CA ASP A 120 -18.09 5.63 -4.17
C ASP A 120 -17.25 4.43 -3.67
N ASP A 121 -17.05 4.33 -2.35
CA ASP A 121 -16.32 3.24 -1.69
C ASP A 121 -14.92 3.01 -2.32
N ALA A 122 -14.29 4.12 -2.76
CA ALA A 122 -13.11 4.08 -3.62
C ALA A 122 -11.87 3.55 -2.87
N LEU A 123 -11.14 2.67 -3.54
CA LEU A 123 -9.96 2.00 -2.99
C LEU A 123 -8.67 2.68 -3.44
N PHE A 124 -7.90 3.18 -2.48
CA PHE A 124 -6.65 3.91 -2.73
C PHE A 124 -5.41 3.04 -2.52
N ALA A 125 -5.50 2.03 -1.65
CA ALA A 125 -4.45 1.05 -1.48
C ALA A 125 -5.00 -0.31 -1.04
N LEU A 126 -4.23 -1.33 -1.36
CA LEU A 126 -4.33 -2.68 -0.84
C LEU A 126 -2.93 -3.10 -0.39
N LEU A 127 -2.85 -3.58 0.84
CA LEU A 127 -1.68 -4.28 1.35
C LEU A 127 -2.14 -5.59 1.99
N THR A 128 -1.58 -6.72 1.57
CA THR A 128 -1.93 -8.02 2.15
C THR A 128 -0.77 -9.02 2.02
N ALA A 129 -0.81 -10.11 2.78
CA ALA A 129 0.15 -11.19 2.69
C ALA A 129 -0.56 -12.55 2.53
N LEU A 130 -0.26 -13.25 1.44
CA LEU A 130 -0.81 -14.55 1.08
C LEU A 130 0.21 -15.64 1.30
N ASN A 131 -0.12 -16.72 1.98
CA ASN A 131 0.82 -17.82 2.06
C ASN A 131 0.82 -18.70 0.79
N LEU A 132 2.01 -19.02 0.32
CA LEU A 132 2.21 -19.80 -0.89
C LEU A 132 1.85 -21.28 -0.75
N GLY A 133 2.11 -21.89 0.41
CA GLY A 133 1.77 -23.26 0.75
C GLY A 133 0.27 -23.48 0.89
N ARG A 134 -0.43 -22.65 1.67
CA ARG A 134 -1.90 -22.75 1.83
C ARG A 134 -2.65 -22.60 0.51
N TYR A 135 -2.21 -21.72 -0.37
CA TYR A 135 -2.88 -21.46 -1.64
C TYR A 135 -2.20 -22.08 -2.87
N LYS A 136 -1.31 -23.08 -2.67
CA LYS A 136 -0.49 -23.67 -3.75
C LYS A 136 -1.29 -24.25 -4.93
N ASP A 137 -2.49 -24.74 -4.65
CA ASP A 137 -3.36 -25.39 -5.63
C ASP A 137 -4.33 -24.40 -6.30
N HIS A 138 -4.36 -23.13 -5.87
CA HIS A 138 -5.21 -22.12 -6.48
C HIS A 138 -4.65 -21.70 -7.85
N LYS A 139 -5.52 -21.60 -8.86
CA LYS A 139 -5.12 -21.35 -10.24
C LYS A 139 -4.28 -20.08 -10.40
N SER A 140 -4.70 -18.97 -9.81
CA SER A 140 -3.97 -17.70 -9.85
C SER A 140 -2.58 -17.80 -9.22
N MET A 141 -2.42 -18.56 -8.13
CA MET A 141 -1.14 -18.78 -7.46
C MET A 141 -0.19 -19.62 -8.30
N ILE A 142 -0.70 -20.66 -8.96
CA ILE A 142 0.08 -21.48 -9.90
C ILE A 142 0.58 -20.63 -11.07
N GLU A 143 -0.30 -19.80 -11.65
CA GLU A 143 0.05 -18.90 -12.74
C GLU A 143 1.09 -17.84 -12.33
N LEU A 144 0.92 -17.23 -11.16
CA LEU A 144 1.83 -16.24 -10.60
C LEU A 144 3.21 -16.85 -10.32
N LYS A 145 3.26 -18.02 -9.65
CA LYS A 145 4.50 -18.76 -9.42
C LYS A 145 5.23 -19.07 -10.72
N ARG A 146 4.52 -19.57 -11.73
CA ARG A 146 5.09 -19.85 -13.05
C ARG A 146 5.63 -18.58 -13.72
N TYR A 147 4.92 -17.46 -13.57
CA TYR A 147 5.36 -16.18 -14.09
C TYR A 147 6.64 -15.68 -13.39
N LEU A 148 6.69 -15.70 -12.06
CA LEU A 148 7.89 -15.29 -11.30
C LEU A 148 9.12 -16.12 -11.67
N LEU A 149 8.96 -17.44 -11.75
CA LEU A 149 10.03 -18.34 -12.19
C LEU A 149 10.47 -18.05 -13.62
N LYS A 150 9.57 -17.60 -14.50
CA LYS A 150 9.89 -17.24 -15.88
C LYS A 150 10.67 -15.93 -15.97
N VAL A 151 10.27 -14.91 -15.22
CA VAL A 151 10.94 -13.60 -15.23
C VAL A 151 12.34 -13.71 -14.64
N CYS A 152 12.53 -14.57 -13.64
CA CYS A 152 13.81 -14.71 -12.95
C CYS A 152 14.74 -15.80 -13.51
N GLN A 153 14.46 -16.39 -14.68
CA GLN A 153 15.23 -17.53 -15.22
C GLN A 153 16.73 -17.23 -15.38
N GLU A 154 17.08 -15.99 -15.73
CA GLU A 154 18.46 -15.58 -16.01
C GLU A 154 19.15 -14.94 -14.77
N SER A 155 18.46 -14.89 -13.63
CA SER A 155 19.01 -14.31 -12.41
C SER A 155 19.87 -15.32 -11.65
N MET A 156 20.95 -14.84 -11.03
CA MET A 156 21.71 -15.66 -10.06
C MET A 156 20.83 -16.14 -8.88
N LEU A 157 19.69 -15.47 -8.65
CA LEU A 157 18.71 -15.80 -7.62
C LEU A 157 17.68 -16.85 -8.05
N ALA A 158 17.71 -17.34 -9.30
CA ALA A 158 16.69 -18.25 -9.83
C ALA A 158 16.54 -19.52 -8.98
N ARG A 159 17.66 -20.06 -8.49
CA ARG A 159 17.68 -21.26 -7.64
C ARG A 159 17.04 -20.98 -6.28
N ASP A 160 17.40 -19.88 -5.65
CA ASP A 160 16.91 -19.52 -4.32
C ASP A 160 15.42 -19.19 -4.37
N LEU A 161 14.98 -18.43 -5.39
CA LEU A 161 13.58 -18.16 -5.64
C LEU A 161 12.78 -19.45 -5.86
N LYS A 162 13.33 -20.41 -6.63
CA LYS A 162 12.68 -21.70 -6.81
C LYS A 162 12.50 -22.44 -5.49
N GLY A 163 13.53 -22.46 -4.63
CA GLY A 163 13.44 -23.04 -3.29
C GLY A 163 12.36 -22.37 -2.43
N LEU A 164 12.23 -21.04 -2.48
CA LEU A 164 11.19 -20.30 -1.76
C LEU A 164 9.78 -20.60 -2.28
N LEU A 165 9.60 -20.69 -3.61
CA LEU A 165 8.30 -20.91 -4.24
C LEU A 165 7.86 -22.39 -4.25
N GLU A 166 8.77 -23.33 -4.03
CA GLU A 166 8.52 -24.78 -4.01
C GLU A 166 8.77 -25.35 -2.62
N ASP A 167 10.03 -25.63 -2.29
CA ASP A 167 10.42 -26.43 -1.13
C ASP A 167 10.03 -25.79 0.22
N GLN A 168 9.98 -24.45 0.27
CA GLN A 168 9.69 -23.67 1.48
C GLN A 168 8.34 -22.96 1.40
N ALA A 169 7.48 -23.29 0.43
CA ALA A 169 6.25 -22.54 0.18
C ALA A 169 5.33 -22.44 1.41
N GLU A 170 5.30 -23.47 2.27
CA GLU A 170 4.55 -23.52 3.54
C GLU A 170 5.03 -22.52 4.60
N HIS A 171 6.13 -21.81 4.36
CA HIS A 171 6.69 -20.82 5.28
C HIS A 171 6.93 -19.48 4.59
N VAL A 172 6.39 -19.29 3.39
CA VAL A 172 6.62 -18.10 2.57
C VAL A 172 5.31 -17.37 2.33
N GLY A 173 5.27 -16.12 2.81
CA GLY A 173 4.21 -15.17 2.49
C GLY A 173 4.57 -14.32 1.25
N LEU A 174 3.65 -14.26 0.30
CA LEU A 174 3.62 -13.30 -0.80
C LEU A 174 2.93 -12.02 -0.35
N ILE A 175 3.69 -10.94 -0.24
CA ILE A 175 3.14 -9.62 0.02
C ILE A 175 2.64 -9.01 -1.30
N VAL A 176 1.38 -8.59 -1.33
CA VAL A 176 0.77 -7.83 -2.42
C VAL A 176 0.55 -6.42 -1.91
N SER A 177 1.28 -5.46 -2.49
CA SER A 177 1.28 -4.07 -2.06
C SER A 177 1.02 -3.18 -3.27
N GLN A 178 -0.20 -2.68 -3.40
CA GLN A 178 -0.62 -1.83 -4.51
C GLN A 178 -1.28 -0.56 -4.00
N ARG A 179 -0.97 0.59 -4.60
CA ARG A 179 -1.58 1.87 -4.27
C ARG A 179 -1.71 2.76 -5.49
N VAL A 180 -2.60 3.73 -5.41
CA VAL A 180 -2.62 4.86 -6.33
C VAL A 180 -1.43 5.80 -6.08
N MET A 181 -1.01 6.51 -7.12
CA MET A 181 0.18 7.37 -7.05
C MET A 181 -0.01 8.61 -6.16
N ASN A 182 -1.25 9.03 -5.96
CA ASN A 182 -1.63 10.20 -5.17
C ASN A 182 -1.92 9.89 -3.69
N LEU A 183 -1.73 8.65 -3.24
CA LEU A 183 -1.89 8.33 -1.82
C LEU A 183 -0.83 9.06 -0.98
N PRO A 184 -1.21 9.78 0.10
CA PRO A 184 -0.26 10.43 0.99
C PRO A 184 0.76 9.45 1.56
N LEU A 185 2.06 9.75 1.40
CA LEU A 185 3.15 8.86 1.83
C LEU A 185 3.21 8.67 3.35
N GLN A 186 2.63 9.61 4.11
CA GLN A 186 2.55 9.60 5.56
C GLN A 186 1.71 8.42 6.09
N LEU A 187 0.82 7.86 5.26
CA LEU A 187 0.01 6.69 5.62
C LEU A 187 0.80 5.37 5.52
N LEU A 188 1.88 5.34 4.74
CA LEU A 188 2.60 4.10 4.45
C LEU A 188 3.20 3.43 5.69
N PRO A 189 3.89 4.14 6.61
CA PRO A 189 4.42 3.50 7.81
C PRO A 189 3.33 2.79 8.61
N HIS A 190 2.19 3.45 8.83
CA HIS A 190 1.05 2.87 9.53
C HIS A 190 0.47 1.64 8.82
N LEU A 191 0.41 1.67 7.49
CA LEU A 191 -0.06 0.54 6.70
C LEU A 191 0.85 -0.69 6.84
N TYR A 192 2.18 -0.48 6.80
CA TYR A 192 3.14 -1.59 6.97
C TYR A 192 3.22 -2.10 8.40
N ASP A 193 3.13 -1.22 9.40
CA ASP A 193 3.08 -1.60 10.81
C ASP A 193 1.82 -2.43 11.09
N GLY A 194 0.66 -2.01 10.57
CA GLY A 194 -0.59 -2.76 10.64
C GLY A 194 -0.49 -4.16 10.04
N LEU A 195 0.03 -4.27 8.82
CA LEU A 195 0.26 -5.59 8.20
C LEU A 195 1.19 -6.47 9.04
N SER A 196 2.26 -5.89 9.60
CA SER A 196 3.20 -6.65 10.43
C SER A 196 2.52 -7.21 11.69
N ASP A 197 1.66 -6.43 12.33
CA ASP A 197 0.87 -6.85 13.47
C ASP A 197 -0.15 -7.92 13.10
N GLU A 198 -0.89 -7.72 12.01
CA GLU A 198 -1.83 -8.70 11.46
C GLU A 198 -1.15 -10.05 11.17
N ILE A 199 0.00 -10.06 10.51
CA ILE A 199 0.79 -11.27 10.28
C ILE A 199 1.17 -11.92 11.62
N SER A 200 1.61 -11.14 12.59
CA SER A 200 1.99 -11.67 13.91
C SER A 200 0.82 -12.31 14.65
N TRP A 201 -0.35 -11.69 14.60
CA TRP A 201 -1.57 -12.21 15.23
C TRP A 201 -2.06 -13.45 14.51
N ALA A 202 -2.11 -13.42 13.18
CA ALA A 202 -2.51 -14.54 12.37
C ALA A 202 -1.65 -15.77 12.70
N MET A 203 -0.31 -15.61 12.76
CA MET A 203 0.62 -16.68 13.17
C MET A 203 0.40 -17.24 14.59
N LYS A 204 -0.12 -16.42 15.53
CA LYS A 204 -0.39 -16.83 16.92
C LYS A 204 -1.76 -17.48 17.09
N ASP A 205 -2.75 -17.06 16.31
CA ASP A 205 -4.12 -17.58 16.39
C ASP A 205 -4.26 -18.94 15.68
N ASP A 206 -3.40 -19.21 14.69
CA ASP A 206 -3.39 -20.46 13.91
C ASP A 206 -2.68 -21.64 14.63
N VAL A 207 -2.63 -21.61 15.96
CA VAL A 207 -2.14 -22.72 16.83
C VAL A 207 -3.04 -23.97 16.72
N ARG A 208 -4.09 -23.96 15.90
CA ARG A 208 -4.77 -25.17 15.40
C ARG A 208 -4.16 -25.62 14.08
N GLN A 209 -2.93 -26.12 14.16
CA GLN A 209 -2.25 -27.00 13.20
C GLN A 209 -2.81 -26.94 11.78
N HIS A 210 -2.28 -26.07 10.94
CA HIS A 210 -1.90 -26.24 9.52
C HIS A 210 -1.51 -24.83 9.09
N LEU A 211 -0.20 -24.58 9.12
CA LEU A 211 0.44 -23.28 8.95
C LEU A 211 -0.19 -22.45 7.83
N PHE A 212 -0.16 -21.12 8.01
CA PHE A 212 -0.10 -20.17 6.90
C PHE A 212 0.63 -20.85 5.78
#